data_AF-A0A855GQQ9-F1
#
_entry.id   AF-A0A855GQQ9-F1
#
_cell.length_a   1.000
_cell.length_b   1.000
_cell.length_c   1.000
_cell.angle_alpha   90.00
_cell.angle_beta   90.00
_cell.angle_gamma   90.00
#
_symmetry.space_group_name_H-M   'P 1'
#
loop_
_entity.id
_entity.type
_entity.pdbx_description
1 polymer ?
#
loop_
_entity_poly.entity_id
_entity_poly.type
_entity_poly.pdbx_seq_one_letter_code
_entity_poly.pdbx_strand_id
1 'polypeptide(L)'
;MNKTIEAALKNQKEAYSNNVEKAFDVVEQKIITSSKEGASSTLIAFDDLLSVDVSLKYIITHNSNRFIDDLAEHLEIDKELIKRVHSPKSPNDNLITGIYINWGETNAE
;
A
#
# COMPACT_ATOMS: atom_id res chain seq x y z
N MET A 1 0.30 28.82 12.56
CA MET A 1 0.07 27.79 11.54
C MET A 1 -0.92 28.37 10.52
N ASN A 2 -0.68 28.24 9.22
CA ASN A 2 -1.50 28.88 8.18
C ASN A 2 -2.82 28.11 8.01
N LYS A 3 -3.98 28.78 8.12
CA LYS A 3 -5.33 28.17 8.04
C LYS A 3 -5.56 27.35 6.76
N THR A 4 -4.90 27.73 5.66
CA THR A 4 -4.95 26.99 4.40
C THR A 4 -4.21 25.65 4.47
N ILE A 5 -3.09 25.60 5.21
CA ILE A 5 -2.31 24.37 5.41
C ILE A 5 -3.07 23.40 6.31
N GLU A 6 -3.74 23.89 7.35
CA GLU A 6 -4.59 23.08 8.23
C GLU A 6 -5.75 22.43 7.48
N ALA A 7 -6.45 23.20 6.64
CA ALA A 7 -7.53 22.69 5.80
C ALA A 7 -7.03 21.64 4.81
N ALA A 8 -5.89 21.86 4.15
CA ALA A 8 -5.30 20.91 3.22
C ALA A 8 -4.90 19.58 3.90
N LEU A 9 -4.30 19.65 5.09
CA LEU A 9 -3.94 18.47 5.88
C LEU A 9 -5.18 17.70 6.36
N LYS A 10 -6.23 18.40 6.79
CA LYS A 10 -7.50 17.78 7.19
C LYS A 10 -8.14 17.04 6.00
N ASN A 11 -8.21 17.69 4.85
CA ASN A 11 -8.78 17.09 3.64
C ASN A 11 -7.99 15.87 3.18
N GLN A 12 -6.64 15.88 3.27
CA GLN A 12 -5.83 14.69 2.97
C GLN A 12 -6.12 13.54 3.94
N LYS A 13 -6.23 13.82 5.24
CA LYS A 13 -6.54 12.80 6.25
C LYS A 13 -7.90 12.18 6.02
N GLU A 14 -8.92 13.00 5.74
CA GLU A 14 -10.28 12.53 5.45
C GLU A 14 -10.32 11.72 4.15
N ALA A 15 -9.65 12.19 3.08
CA ALA A 15 -9.56 11.46 1.83
C ALA A 15 -8.87 10.10 2.00
N TYR A 16 -7.83 10.01 2.81
CA TYR A 16 -7.19 8.74 3.15
C TYR A 16 -8.14 7.81 3.90
N SER A 17 -8.73 8.27 5.01
CA SER A 17 -9.64 7.46 5.83
C SER A 17 -10.86 6.96 5.08
N ASN A 18 -11.37 7.72 4.11
CA ASN A 18 -12.53 7.31 3.31
C ASN A 18 -12.22 6.24 2.25
N ASN A 19 -10.95 6.03 1.92
CA ASN A 19 -10.54 5.19 0.78
C ASN A 19 -9.57 4.07 1.16
N VAL A 20 -8.99 4.09 2.37
CA VAL A 20 -8.02 3.09 2.83
C VAL A 20 -8.63 1.68 2.88
N GLU A 21 -9.87 1.54 3.36
CA GLU A 21 -10.58 0.25 3.39
C GLU A 21 -10.71 -0.38 2.00
N LYS A 22 -11.03 0.42 0.98
CA LYS A 22 -11.10 -0.07 -0.41
C LYS A 22 -9.73 -0.54 -0.92
N ALA A 23 -8.66 0.11 -0.49
CA ALA A 23 -7.31 -0.33 -0.84
C ALA A 23 -6.98 -1.66 -0.15
N PHE A 24 -7.42 -1.86 1.09
CA PHE A 24 -7.27 -3.13 1.81
C PHE A 24 -8.02 -4.25 1.09
N ASP A 25 -9.28 -4.04 0.71
CA ASP A 25 -10.06 -5.03 -0.05
C ASP A 25 -9.30 -5.50 -1.31
N VAL A 26 -8.73 -4.55 -2.07
CA VAL A 26 -7.98 -4.88 -3.30
C VAL A 26 -6.70 -5.67 -2.98
N VAL A 27 -5.99 -5.31 -1.91
CA VAL A 27 -4.79 -6.04 -1.46
C VAL A 27 -5.17 -7.45 -1.03
N GLU A 28 -6.21 -7.63 -0.23
CA GLU A 28 -6.69 -8.93 0.21
C GLU A 28 -7.11 -9.83 -0.96
N GLN A 29 -7.87 -9.30 -1.92
CA GLN A 29 -8.27 -10.06 -3.11
C GLN A 29 -7.06 -10.54 -3.90
N LYS A 30 -6.00 -9.73 -3.98
CA LYS A 30 -4.74 -10.13 -4.61
C LYS A 30 -4.01 -11.19 -3.81
N ILE A 31 -3.91 -11.06 -2.50
CA ILE A 31 -3.31 -12.07 -1.61
C ILE A 31 -4.05 -13.41 -1.77
N ILE A 32 -5.38 -13.40 -1.71
CA ILE A 32 -6.21 -14.59 -1.90
C ILE A 32 -5.98 -15.21 -3.28
N THR A 33 -5.89 -14.40 -4.33
CA THR A 33 -5.60 -14.87 -5.70
C THR A 33 -4.22 -15.53 -5.78
N SER A 34 -3.17 -14.84 -5.30
CA SER A 34 -1.81 -15.38 -5.26
C SER A 34 -1.72 -16.67 -4.44
N SER A 35 -2.46 -16.76 -3.33
CA SER A 35 -2.55 -17.95 -2.49
C SER A 35 -3.18 -19.14 -3.21
N LYS A 36 -4.26 -18.92 -3.97
CA LYS A 36 -4.88 -19.96 -4.81
C LYS A 36 -3.94 -20.45 -5.91
N GLU A 37 -2.98 -19.64 -6.32
CA GLU A 37 -1.91 -19.99 -7.27
C GLU A 37 -0.69 -20.64 -6.60
N GLY A 38 -0.71 -20.83 -5.27
CA GLY A 38 0.37 -21.45 -4.50
C GLY A 38 1.57 -20.54 -4.22
N ALA A 39 1.44 -19.23 -4.42
CA ALA A 39 2.46 -18.27 -4.02
C ALA A 39 2.43 -18.05 -2.49
N SER A 40 3.58 -17.68 -1.92
CA SER A 40 3.75 -17.28 -0.51
C SER A 40 3.91 -15.77 -0.35
N SER A 41 3.79 -15.01 -1.44
CA SER A 41 3.97 -13.57 -1.45
C SER A 41 3.15 -12.94 -2.55
N THR A 42 2.87 -11.64 -2.39
CA THR A 42 2.06 -10.88 -3.33
C THR A 42 2.74 -9.54 -3.61
N LEU A 43 2.87 -9.24 -4.90
CA LEU A 43 3.26 -7.92 -5.40
C LEU A 43 2.00 -7.14 -5.77
N ILE A 44 1.83 -5.96 -5.18
CA ILE A 44 0.84 -4.98 -5.60
C ILE A 44 1.56 -3.82 -6.26
N ALA A 45 1.54 -3.76 -7.60
CA ALA A 45 1.93 -2.55 -8.30
C ALA A 45 0.82 -1.50 -8.13
N PHE A 46 1.19 -0.24 -7.86
CA PHE A 46 0.20 0.83 -7.69
C PHE A 46 -0.56 1.14 -8.98
N ASP A 47 0.00 0.78 -10.13
CA ASP A 47 -0.71 0.88 -11.42
C ASP A 47 -1.88 -0.10 -11.51
N ASP A 48 -1.83 -1.24 -10.81
CA ASP A 48 -2.97 -2.18 -10.75
C ASP A 48 -4.16 -1.59 -9.98
N LEU A 49 -3.93 -0.53 -9.20
CA LEU A 49 -4.97 0.18 -8.47
C LEU A 49 -5.68 1.22 -9.33
N LEU A 50 -5.07 1.64 -10.46
CA LEU A 50 -5.67 2.61 -11.39
C LEU A 50 -6.94 2.08 -12.05
N SER A 51 -7.01 0.77 -12.30
CA SER A 51 -8.19 0.11 -12.86
C SER A 51 -9.35 0.00 -11.88
N VAL A 52 -9.11 0.23 -10.59
CA VAL A 52 -10.14 0.23 -9.54
C VAL A 52 -10.58 1.67 -9.25
N ASP A 53 -9.64 2.53 -8.85
CA ASP A 53 -9.87 3.94 -8.60
C ASP A 53 -8.55 4.71 -8.63
N VAL A 54 -8.44 5.70 -9.53
CA VAL A 54 -7.25 6.52 -9.73
C VAL A 54 -6.81 7.22 -8.43
N SER A 55 -7.76 7.54 -7.55
CA SER A 55 -7.52 8.18 -6.26
C SER A 55 -6.72 7.27 -5.32
N LEU A 56 -6.90 5.95 -5.39
CA LEU A 56 -6.19 4.99 -4.52
C LEU A 56 -4.69 5.01 -4.78
N LYS A 57 -4.28 5.02 -6.06
CA LYS A 57 -2.86 5.16 -6.42
C LYS A 57 -2.26 6.41 -5.78
N TYR A 58 -2.94 7.54 -5.90
CA TYR A 58 -2.45 8.80 -5.36
C TYR A 58 -2.35 8.76 -3.83
N ILE A 59 -3.39 8.26 -3.15
CA ILE A 59 -3.44 8.17 -1.69
C ILE A 59 -2.32 7.28 -1.17
N ILE A 60 -2.13 6.09 -1.74
CA ILE A 60 -1.13 5.13 -1.27
C ILE A 60 0.29 5.59 -1.60
N THR A 61 0.53 6.17 -2.78
CA THR A 61 1.86 6.68 -3.15
C THR A 61 2.32 7.77 -2.18
N HIS A 62 1.43 8.71 -1.83
CA HIS A 62 1.76 9.84 -0.97
C HIS A 62 1.67 9.53 0.53
N ASN A 63 0.96 8.47 0.93
CA ASN A 63 0.81 8.04 2.32
C ASN A 63 1.41 6.66 2.57
N SER A 64 2.38 6.23 1.76
CA SER A 64 2.88 4.84 1.75
C SER A 64 3.38 4.33 3.10
N ASN A 65 3.97 5.20 3.93
CA ASN A 65 4.37 4.82 5.30
C ASN A 65 3.15 4.43 6.14
N ARG A 66 2.17 5.35 6.23
CA ARG A 66 0.94 5.17 6.98
C ARG A 66 0.11 4.00 6.43
N PHE A 67 0.04 3.88 5.11
CA PHE A 67 -0.64 2.76 4.46
C PHE A 67 -0.04 1.41 4.84
N ILE A 68 1.30 1.30 4.87
CA ILE A 68 1.97 0.06 5.29
C ILE A 68 1.71 -0.22 6.78
N ASP A 69 1.71 0.80 7.63
CA ASP A 69 1.42 0.66 9.07
C ASP A 69 -0.01 0.14 9.27
N ASP A 70 -0.98 0.83 8.69
CA ASP A 70 -2.40 0.48 8.81
C ASP A 70 -2.69 -0.89 8.14
N LEU A 71 -2.03 -1.22 7.02
CA LEU A 71 -2.17 -2.50 6.33
C LEU A 71 -1.60 -3.67 7.14
N ALA A 72 -0.46 -3.47 7.82
CA ALA A 72 0.14 -4.49 8.67
C ALA A 72 -0.77 -4.81 9.86
N GLU A 73 -1.35 -3.77 10.47
CA GLU A 73 -2.37 -3.90 11.53
C GLU A 73 -3.62 -4.63 11.01
N HIS A 74 -4.14 -4.22 9.84
CA HIS A 74 -5.32 -4.83 9.22
C HIS A 74 -5.15 -6.31 8.89
N LEU A 75 -3.97 -6.70 8.38
CA LEU A 75 -3.65 -8.09 8.04
C LEU A 75 -3.18 -8.93 9.25
N GLU A 76 -3.02 -8.32 10.42
CA GLU A 76 -2.44 -8.94 11.62
C GLU A 76 -1.04 -9.57 11.38
N ILE A 77 -0.18 -8.88 10.63
CA ILE A 77 1.18 -9.34 10.31
C ILE A 77 2.26 -8.35 10.75
N ASP A 78 3.50 -8.84 10.88
CA ASP A 78 4.65 -7.98 11.12
C ASP A 78 4.89 -7.04 9.93
N LYS A 79 5.00 -5.74 10.21
CA LYS A 79 5.29 -4.70 9.21
C LYS A 79 6.52 -4.99 8.36
N GLU A 80 7.53 -5.68 8.93
CA GLU A 80 8.78 -6.03 8.23
C GLU A 80 8.55 -6.94 7.00
N LEU A 81 7.41 -7.63 6.96
CA LEU A 81 6.98 -8.46 5.85
C LEU A 81 6.45 -7.63 4.66
N ILE A 82 6.21 -6.33 4.85
CA ILE A 82 5.72 -5.41 3.82
C ILE A 82 6.84 -4.46 3.38
N LYS A 83 7.31 -4.63 2.14
CA LYS A 83 8.41 -3.84 1.56
C LYS A 83 7.92 -2.93 0.44
N ARG A 84 8.42 -1.69 0.41
CA ARG A 84 8.20 -0.77 -0.71
C ARG A 84 8.99 -1.22 -1.92
N VAL A 85 8.34 -1.21 -3.07
CA VAL A 85 8.96 -1.44 -4.37
C VAL A 85 9.18 -0.08 -5.02
N HIS A 86 10.40 0.18 -5.49
CA HIS A 86 10.79 1.45 -6.09
C HIS A 86 11.03 1.26 -7.60
N SER A 87 10.79 2.33 -8.36
CA SER A 87 11.12 2.34 -9.79
C SER A 87 12.62 2.11 -10.01
N PRO A 88 13.02 1.24 -10.94
CA PRO A 88 14.43 1.08 -11.30
C PRO A 88 15.00 2.26 -12.10
N LYS A 89 14.14 3.19 -12.56
CA LYS A 89 14.56 4.33 -13.39
C LYS A 89 14.88 5.55 -12.53
N SER A 90 16.19 5.79 -12.42
CA SER A 90 16.89 6.99 -11.92
C SER A 90 17.25 6.99 -10.42
N PRO A 91 18.54 7.22 -10.06
CA PRO A 91 19.02 7.26 -8.67
C PRO A 91 18.48 8.42 -7.83
N ASN A 92 17.68 9.32 -8.43
CA ASN A 92 17.04 10.45 -7.76
C ASN A 92 15.51 10.29 -7.60
N ASP A 93 14.90 9.24 -8.15
CA ASP A 93 13.47 8.99 -8.00
C ASP A 93 13.25 7.89 -6.95
N ASN A 94 13.06 8.30 -5.69
CA ASN A 94 12.47 7.45 -4.64
C ASN A 94 10.98 7.19 -4.90
N LEU A 95 10.58 7.04 -6.18
CA LEU A 95 9.21 6.81 -6.57
C LEU A 95 8.83 5.38 -6.21
N ILE A 96 7.93 5.26 -5.25
CA ILE A 96 7.36 3.99 -4.84
C ILE A 96 6.35 3.59 -5.91
N THR A 97 6.56 2.45 -6.54
CA THR A 97 5.72 1.90 -7.61
C THR A 97 4.84 0.75 -7.15
N GLY A 98 5.04 0.27 -5.94
CA GLY A 98 4.25 -0.82 -5.38
C GLY A 98 4.65 -1.19 -3.96
N ILE A 99 3.96 -2.20 -3.44
CA ILE A 99 4.32 -2.89 -2.21
C ILE A 99 4.43 -4.39 -2.47
N TYR A 100 5.39 -5.02 -1.80
CA TYR A 100 5.60 -6.46 -1.80
C TYR A 100 5.30 -6.97 -0.39
N ILE A 101 4.41 -7.96 -0.28
CA ILE A 101 3.95 -8.53 0.98
C ILE A 101 4.39 -9.99 1.01
N ASN A 102 5.23 -10.34 1.98
CA ASN A 102 5.64 -11.73 2.24
C ASN A 102 4.78 -12.32 3.36
N TRP A 103 3.69 -12.99 3.01
CA TRP A 103 2.69 -13.48 3.98
C TRP A 103 2.72 -14.99 4.20
N GLY A 104 3.49 -15.74 3.40
CA GLY A 104 3.74 -17.16 3.65
C GLY A 104 4.74 -17.37 4.77
N GLU A 105 4.68 -18.53 5.42
CA GLU A 105 5.53 -18.88 6.56
C GLU A 105 6.99 -18.56 6.27
N THR A 106 7.49 -17.55 6.97
CA THR A 106 8.93 -17.37 7.11
C THR A 106 9.36 -18.51 8.02
N ASN A 107 9.63 -19.67 7.43
CA ASN A 107 10.47 -20.68 8.06
C ASN A 107 11.86 -20.03 8.16
N ALA A 108 12.01 -19.18 9.16
CA ALA A 108 13.30 -18.80 9.70
C ALA A 108 13.86 -20.08 10.34
N GLU A 109 14.55 -20.86 9.51
CA GLU A 109 15.54 -21.84 9.99
C GLU A 109 16.58 -21.16 10.88
#